data_AF-R7BMH4-F1
#
_entry.id   AF-R7BMH4-F1
#
_cell.length_a   1.000
_cell.length_b   1.000
_cell.length_c   1.000
_cell.angle_alpha   90.00
_cell.angle_beta   90.00
_cell.angle_gamma   90.00
#
_symmetry.space_group_name_H-M   'P 1'
#
loop_
_entity.id
_entity.type
_entity.pdbx_description
1 polymer ?
#
loop_
_entity_poly.entity_id
_entity_poly.type
_entity_poly.pdbx_seq_one_letter_code
_entity_poly.pdbx_strand_id
1 'polypeptide(L)'
;MVDEYAAYQEFSDTWKVIANDYESIQNDGFFTAIHAIDPNMVVKKKNDKDDEEEEAQDKKVPWIGRVLPFDIVQRLFLPSELAKAANLEALISEQDQICADFVDGLSEEEKEPGFIKDDGSIDSGKTTRAYWEACSEYSSELDGLICYWDILKDKSKGVADLSPIPLRYHDTDWGAIKAKKDGSYTAKAIEGRISTLIEAIDLDEESLASRLKIVIGAIETTKQAKKDLKVAQKELTDSTSDYIKAIDSQEAISVLDAKWAQALGAKFEELANSSIETLKSQVKSLANRYAVTLKDVDENIATTSAELVGMLGQLRGNEFDMAGIAELKDLLGGE
;
A
#
# COMPACT_ATOMS: atom_id res chain seq x y z
N MET A 1 -11.15 11.46 -33.79
CA MET A 1 -12.29 10.62 -34.22
C MET A 1 -12.20 9.34 -33.43
N VAL A 2 -13.33 8.87 -32.93
CA VAL A 2 -13.43 7.56 -32.28
C VAL A 2 -13.04 6.50 -33.31
N ASP A 3 -12.13 5.59 -32.95
CA ASP A 3 -11.74 4.46 -33.79
C ASP A 3 -12.91 3.46 -33.86
N GLU A 4 -13.52 3.36 -35.04
CA GLU A 4 -14.65 2.46 -35.29
C GLU A 4 -14.26 0.99 -35.08
N TYR A 5 -13.02 0.60 -35.41
CA TYR A 5 -12.56 -0.78 -35.20
C TYR A 5 -12.42 -1.09 -33.73
N ALA A 6 -11.93 -0.14 -32.93
CA ALA A 6 -11.87 -0.30 -31.48
C ALA A 6 -13.28 -0.43 -30.87
N ALA A 7 -14.26 0.34 -31.35
CA ALA A 7 -15.65 0.20 -30.91
C ALA A 7 -16.24 -1.18 -31.29
N TYR A 8 -15.99 -1.66 -32.51
CA TYR A 8 -16.40 -3.01 -32.92
C TYR A 8 -15.73 -4.11 -32.10
N GLN A 9 -14.46 -3.94 -31.72
CA GLN A 9 -13.73 -4.88 -30.88
C GLN A 9 -14.35 -4.95 -29.48
N GLU A 10 -14.59 -3.79 -28.84
CA GLU A 10 -15.25 -3.75 -27.52
C GLU A 10 -16.64 -4.39 -27.53
N PHE A 11 -17.41 -4.12 -28.59
CA PHE A 11 -18.70 -4.79 -28.78
C PHE A 11 -18.53 -6.29 -28.95
N SER A 12 -17.61 -6.74 -29.82
CA SER A 12 -17.38 -8.17 -30.09
C SER A 12 -16.97 -8.93 -28.83
N ASP A 13 -16.08 -8.36 -28.02
CA ASP A 13 -15.60 -9.00 -26.80
C ASP A 13 -16.68 -9.03 -25.72
N THR A 14 -17.48 -7.97 -25.59
CA THR A 14 -18.62 -7.94 -24.67
C THR A 14 -19.73 -8.90 -25.13
N TRP A 15 -19.96 -9.01 -26.44
CA TRP A 15 -20.94 -9.91 -27.02
C TRP A 15 -20.64 -11.38 -26.72
N LYS A 16 -19.36 -11.79 -26.68
CA LYS A 16 -18.97 -13.15 -26.28
C LYS A 16 -19.47 -13.48 -24.87
N VAL A 17 -19.36 -12.53 -23.94
CA VAL A 17 -19.86 -12.69 -22.55
C VAL A 17 -21.38 -12.83 -22.56
N ILE A 18 -22.09 -11.94 -23.24
CA ILE A 18 -23.55 -11.96 -23.35
C ILE A 18 -24.04 -13.27 -23.98
N ALA A 19 -23.38 -13.72 -25.05
CA ALA A 19 -23.75 -14.95 -25.76
C ALA A 19 -23.60 -16.18 -24.86
N ASN A 20 -22.51 -16.28 -24.10
CA ASN A 20 -22.29 -17.38 -23.15
C ASN A 20 -23.33 -17.40 -22.02
N ASP A 21 -23.66 -16.24 -21.47
CA ASP A 21 -24.72 -16.13 -20.46
C ASP A 21 -26.09 -16.53 -21.05
N TYR A 22 -26.38 -16.07 -22.27
CA TYR A 22 -27.62 -16.39 -22.97
C TYR A 22 -27.74 -17.89 -23.28
N GLU A 23 -26.66 -18.53 -23.72
CA GLU A 23 -26.59 -19.98 -23.92
C GLU A 23 -26.86 -20.73 -22.61
N SER A 24 -26.27 -20.28 -21.50
CA SER A 24 -26.52 -20.86 -20.17
C SER A 24 -27.99 -20.72 -19.75
N ILE A 25 -28.58 -19.54 -19.96
CA ILE A 25 -30.01 -19.27 -19.70
C ILE A 25 -30.91 -20.14 -20.60
N GLN A 26 -30.53 -20.35 -21.86
CA GLN A 26 -31.31 -21.13 -22.81
C GLN A 26 -31.27 -22.63 -22.47
N ASN A 27 -30.11 -23.14 -22.05
CA ASN A 27 -29.91 -24.54 -21.72
C ASN A 27 -30.54 -24.93 -20.38
N ASP A 28 -30.35 -24.11 -19.34
CA ASP A 28 -30.77 -24.44 -17.97
C ASP A 28 -32.17 -23.88 -17.62
N GLY A 29 -32.66 -22.93 -18.43
CA GLY A 29 -33.82 -22.10 -18.14
C GLY A 29 -33.46 -20.92 -17.24
N PHE A 30 -34.18 -19.80 -17.42
CA PHE A 30 -33.88 -18.52 -16.74
C PHE A 30 -33.78 -18.66 -15.21
N PHE A 31 -34.75 -19.31 -14.58
CA PHE A 31 -34.76 -19.50 -13.12
C PHE A 31 -33.53 -20.26 -12.64
N THR A 32 -33.17 -21.38 -13.27
CA THR A 32 -32.01 -22.17 -12.86
C THR A 32 -30.71 -21.39 -13.06
N ALA A 33 -30.56 -20.72 -14.21
CA ALA A 33 -29.32 -20.04 -14.59
C ALA A 33 -29.00 -18.84 -13.69
N ILE A 34 -30.00 -18.05 -13.28
CA ILE A 34 -29.77 -16.88 -12.41
C ILE A 34 -29.46 -17.25 -10.95
N HIS A 35 -29.88 -18.44 -10.50
CA HIS A 35 -29.64 -18.94 -9.13
C HIS A 35 -28.38 -19.82 -9.04
N ALA A 36 -27.77 -20.16 -10.18
CA ALA A 36 -26.62 -21.05 -10.23
C ALA A 36 -25.34 -20.36 -9.74
N ILE A 37 -24.64 -21.04 -8.84
CA ILE A 37 -23.33 -20.63 -8.31
C ILE A 37 -22.36 -21.78 -8.57
N ASP A 38 -21.24 -21.45 -9.19
CA ASP A 38 -20.20 -22.38 -9.57
C ASP A 38 -18.91 -22.15 -8.75
N PRO A 39 -18.10 -23.19 -8.52
CA PRO A 39 -16.77 -23.02 -7.97
C PRO A 39 -15.92 -22.13 -8.90
N ASN A 40 -15.27 -21.13 -8.34
CA ASN A 40 -14.33 -20.29 -9.08
C ASN A 40 -13.00 -21.04 -9.21
N MET A 41 -12.74 -21.61 -10.39
CA MET A 41 -11.52 -22.36 -10.67
C MET A 41 -10.47 -21.44 -11.26
N VAL A 42 -9.26 -21.42 -10.68
CA VAL A 42 -8.14 -20.63 -11.16
C VAL A 42 -6.92 -21.51 -11.38
N VAL A 43 -6.19 -21.27 -12.46
CA VAL A 43 -4.94 -21.96 -12.76
C VAL A 43 -3.85 -21.44 -11.83
N LYS A 44 -3.16 -22.34 -11.12
CA LYS A 44 -2.04 -22.02 -10.24
C LYS A 44 -0.82 -22.86 -10.61
N LYS A 45 0.37 -22.25 -10.58
CA LYS A 45 1.64 -22.98 -10.70
C LYS A 45 1.90 -23.77 -9.42
N LYS A 46 2.29 -25.04 -9.55
CA LYS A 46 2.51 -25.94 -8.41
C LYS A 46 3.69 -25.55 -7.52
N ASN A 47 4.67 -24.81 -8.04
CA ASN A 47 5.79 -24.20 -7.31
C ASN A 47 6.52 -23.20 -8.22
N ASP A 48 7.34 -22.31 -7.66
CA ASP A 48 8.20 -21.34 -8.39
C ASP A 48 9.23 -21.98 -9.36
N LYS A 49 9.30 -23.32 -9.42
CA LYS A 49 10.29 -24.08 -10.20
C LYS A 49 9.70 -25.07 -11.21
N ASP A 50 8.39 -25.26 -11.25
CA ASP A 50 7.75 -26.20 -12.19
C ASP A 50 6.74 -25.46 -13.08
N ASP A 51 6.81 -25.71 -14.39
CA ASP A 51 5.86 -25.24 -15.41
C ASP A 51 4.55 -26.07 -15.41
N GLU A 52 4.32 -26.90 -14.40
CA GLU A 52 3.06 -27.62 -14.23
C GLU A 52 1.98 -26.71 -13.61
N GLU A 53 0.95 -26.47 -14.41
CA GLU A 53 -0.26 -25.75 -14.04
C GLU A 53 -1.30 -26.71 -13.45
N GLU A 54 -1.90 -26.35 -12.32
CA GLU A 54 -3.00 -27.09 -11.68
C GLU A 54 -4.23 -26.18 -11.54
N GLU A 55 -5.39 -26.66 -11.99
CA GLU A 55 -6.67 -26.00 -11.75
C GLU A 55 -7.09 -26.24 -10.29
N ALA A 56 -7.17 -25.17 -9.50
CA ALA A 56 -7.61 -25.23 -8.12
C ALA A 56 -8.62 -24.13 -7.83
N GLN A 57 -9.58 -24.42 -6.95
CA GLN A 57 -10.53 -23.41 -6.50
C GLN A 57 -9.79 -22.19 -5.91
N ASP A 58 -10.27 -21.00 -6.23
CA ASP A 58 -9.74 -19.76 -5.69
C ASP A 58 -9.91 -19.77 -4.16
N LYS A 59 -8.83 -19.43 -3.44
CA LYS A 59 -8.84 -19.43 -1.97
C LYS A 59 -9.44 -18.14 -1.39
N LYS A 60 -9.42 -17.06 -2.16
CA LYS A 60 -9.94 -15.74 -1.79
C LYS A 60 -11.38 -15.56 -2.25
N VAL A 61 -11.70 -15.99 -3.47
CA VAL A 61 -13.05 -15.86 -4.06
C VAL A 61 -13.53 -17.24 -4.53
N PRO A 62 -13.93 -18.15 -3.63
CA PRO A 62 -14.15 -19.56 -3.97
C PRO A 62 -15.38 -19.81 -4.86
N TRP A 63 -16.31 -18.86 -4.94
CA TRP A 63 -17.58 -19.01 -5.64
C TRP A 63 -17.80 -17.84 -6.59
N ILE A 64 -18.39 -18.13 -7.73
CA ILE A 64 -18.87 -17.13 -8.70
C ILE A 64 -20.29 -17.51 -9.11
N GLY A 65 -21.15 -16.51 -9.33
CA GLY A 65 -22.45 -16.79 -9.93
C GLY A 65 -22.26 -17.11 -11.41
N ARG A 66 -22.94 -18.14 -11.90
CA ARG A 66 -22.82 -18.62 -13.29
C ARG A 66 -23.14 -17.51 -14.27
N VAL A 67 -24.27 -16.84 -14.03
CA VAL A 67 -24.76 -15.73 -14.85
C VAL A 67 -24.66 -14.41 -14.09
N LEU A 68 -24.99 -14.39 -12.80
CA LEU A 68 -25.01 -13.19 -11.96
C LEU A 68 -23.68 -13.00 -11.20
N PRO A 69 -22.81 -12.06 -11.59
CA PRO A 69 -21.50 -11.89 -10.96
C PRO A 69 -21.62 -11.38 -9.53
N PHE A 70 -20.82 -11.93 -8.62
CA PHE A 70 -20.86 -11.56 -7.20
C PHE A 70 -20.57 -10.07 -7.00
N ASP A 71 -19.63 -9.48 -7.74
CA ASP A 71 -19.27 -8.06 -7.61
C ASP A 71 -20.45 -7.13 -7.93
N ILE A 72 -21.24 -7.45 -8.95
CA ILE A 72 -22.40 -6.66 -9.36
C ILE A 72 -23.52 -6.83 -8.33
N VAL A 73 -23.78 -8.06 -7.89
CA VAL A 73 -24.78 -8.34 -6.84
C VAL A 73 -24.44 -7.62 -5.54
N GLN A 74 -23.17 -7.67 -5.12
CA GLN A 74 -22.69 -6.99 -3.92
C GLN A 74 -22.87 -5.47 -4.01
N ARG A 75 -22.52 -4.88 -5.17
CA ARG A 75 -22.64 -3.43 -5.39
C ARG A 75 -24.09 -2.96 -5.37
N LEU A 76 -25.01 -3.74 -5.95
CA LEU A 76 -26.42 -3.35 -6.06
C LEU A 76 -27.22 -3.64 -4.78
N PHE A 77 -26.95 -4.76 -4.11
CA PHE A 77 -27.84 -5.29 -3.06
C PHE A 77 -27.18 -5.49 -1.69
N LEU A 78 -25.84 -5.52 -1.62
CA LEU A 78 -25.10 -5.66 -0.35
C LEU A 78 -24.09 -4.51 -0.13
N PRO A 79 -24.49 -3.23 -0.33
CA PRO A 79 -23.56 -2.11 -0.26
C PRO A 79 -22.98 -1.91 1.15
N SER A 80 -23.72 -2.29 2.20
CA SER A 80 -23.27 -2.17 3.59
C SER A 80 -22.13 -3.14 3.91
N GLU A 81 -22.30 -4.41 3.55
CA GLU A 81 -21.31 -5.47 3.71
C GLU A 81 -20.08 -5.20 2.84
N LEU A 82 -20.29 -4.73 1.60
CA LEU A 82 -19.21 -4.31 0.71
C LEU A 82 -18.42 -3.13 1.30
N ALA A 83 -19.11 -2.11 1.82
CA ALA A 83 -18.48 -0.96 2.46
C ALA A 83 -17.69 -1.35 3.72
N LYS A 84 -18.20 -2.31 4.52
CA LYS A 84 -17.48 -2.83 5.70
C LYS A 84 -16.13 -3.42 5.31
N ALA A 85 -16.06 -4.23 4.25
CA ALA A 85 -14.80 -4.78 3.76
C ALA A 85 -13.86 -3.68 3.23
N ALA A 86 -14.38 -2.78 2.40
CA ALA A 86 -13.60 -1.66 1.83
C ALA A 86 -13.03 -0.74 2.91
N ASN A 87 -13.79 -0.43 3.96
CA ASN A 87 -13.33 0.41 5.08
C ASN A 87 -12.21 -0.26 5.88
N LEU A 88 -12.26 -1.58 6.05
CA LEU A 88 -11.18 -2.33 6.71
C LEU A 88 -9.92 -2.37 5.85
N GLU A 89 -10.04 -2.50 4.53
CA GLU A 89 -8.90 -2.40 3.61
C GLU A 89 -8.26 -1.01 3.62
N ALA A 90 -9.08 0.04 3.62
CA ALA A 90 -8.61 1.42 3.75
C ALA A 90 -7.88 1.66 5.08
N LEU A 91 -8.46 1.18 6.19
CA LEU A 91 -7.82 1.26 7.52
C LEU A 91 -6.47 0.52 7.53
N ILE A 92 -6.39 -0.67 6.95
CA ILE A 92 -5.13 -1.41 6.85
C ILE A 92 -4.09 -0.60 6.08
N SER A 93 -4.46 -0.02 4.94
CA SER A 93 -3.54 0.79 4.14
C SER A 93 -3.05 2.03 4.88
N GLU A 94 -3.94 2.70 5.62
CA GLU A 94 -3.58 3.87 6.44
C GLU A 94 -2.57 3.49 7.54
N GLN A 95 -2.83 2.40 8.26
CA GLN A 95 -1.95 1.96 9.34
C GLN A 95 -0.62 1.39 8.82
N ASP A 96 -0.62 0.71 7.67
CA ASP A 96 0.61 0.26 7.01
C ASP A 96 1.44 1.48 6.54
N GLN A 97 0.81 2.59 6.13
CA GLN A 97 1.50 3.85 5.80
C GLN A 97 2.15 4.49 7.04
N ILE A 98 1.46 4.53 8.19
CA ILE A 98 2.05 5.01 9.46
C ILE A 98 3.31 4.22 9.82
N CYS A 99 3.30 2.91 9.58
CA CYS A 99 4.46 2.06 9.80
C CYS A 99 5.61 2.39 8.83
N ALA A 100 5.31 2.65 7.56
CA ALA A 100 6.30 3.02 6.55
C ALA A 100 6.95 4.38 6.89
N ASP A 101 6.13 5.40 7.17
CA ASP A 101 6.60 6.75 7.52
C ASP A 101 7.51 6.72 8.76
N PHE A 102 7.18 5.87 9.74
CA PHE A 102 8.04 5.67 10.90
C PHE A 102 9.40 5.11 10.53
N VAL A 103 9.46 4.06 9.70
CA VAL A 103 10.74 3.44 9.28
C VAL A 103 11.60 4.45 8.51
N ASP A 104 10.99 5.22 7.62
CA ASP A 104 11.67 6.25 6.82
C ASP A 104 12.20 7.40 7.69
N GLY A 105 11.53 7.67 8.82
CA GLY A 105 11.93 8.69 9.79
C GLY A 105 12.92 8.22 10.86
N LEU A 106 13.43 6.99 10.82
CA LEU A 106 14.44 6.50 11.78
C LEU A 106 15.86 6.89 11.37
N SER A 107 16.62 7.43 12.32
CA SER A 107 18.07 7.54 12.17
C SER A 107 18.77 6.18 12.30
N GLU A 108 20.05 6.10 11.92
CA GLU A 108 20.81 4.85 12.05
C GLU A 108 21.02 4.43 13.51
N GLU A 109 21.18 5.39 14.43
CA GLU A 109 21.31 5.14 15.87
C GLU A 109 20.01 4.55 16.45
N GLU A 110 18.86 5.07 16.01
CA GLU A 110 17.55 4.58 16.46
C GLU A 110 17.19 3.18 15.95
N LYS A 111 17.93 2.66 14.95
CA LYS A 111 17.76 1.28 14.46
C LYS A 111 18.55 0.25 15.29
N GLU A 112 19.51 0.69 16.10
CA GLU A 112 20.36 -0.18 16.94
C GLU A 112 19.58 -1.16 17.85
N PRO A 113 18.41 -0.81 18.43
CA PRO A 113 17.65 -1.74 19.25
C PRO A 113 17.09 -2.95 18.47
N GLY A 114 17.31 -3.02 17.15
CA GLY A 114 17.18 -4.23 16.35
C GLY A 114 15.73 -4.66 16.09
N PHE A 115 14.79 -3.72 16.18
CA PHE A 115 13.37 -3.90 15.83
C PHE A 115 13.08 -3.66 14.35
N ILE A 116 14.11 -3.36 13.54
CA ILE A 116 14.04 -3.36 12.08
C ILE A 116 14.78 -4.60 11.56
N LYS A 117 14.18 -5.31 10.61
CA LYS A 117 14.79 -6.46 9.95
C LYS A 117 15.67 -6.05 8.77
N ASP A 118 16.46 -6.98 8.27
CA ASP A 118 17.33 -6.79 7.10
C ASP A 118 16.57 -6.37 5.82
N ASP A 119 15.27 -6.70 5.73
CA ASP A 119 14.40 -6.32 4.62
C ASP A 119 13.74 -4.94 4.78
N GLY A 120 14.10 -4.19 5.84
CA GLY A 120 13.52 -2.90 6.18
C GLY A 120 12.15 -2.98 6.88
N SER A 121 11.57 -4.17 7.07
CA SER A 121 10.30 -4.32 7.77
C SER A 121 10.47 -4.28 9.29
N ILE A 122 9.40 -3.84 9.97
CA ILE A 122 9.37 -3.81 11.44
C ILE A 122 9.24 -5.24 11.98
N ASP A 123 10.12 -5.61 12.91
CA ASP A 123 10.01 -6.80 13.74
C ASP A 123 9.06 -6.55 14.93
N SER A 124 7.78 -6.78 14.70
CA SER A 124 6.72 -6.66 15.72
C SER A 124 7.01 -7.42 17.04
N GLY A 125 7.87 -8.45 17.03
CA GLY A 125 8.25 -9.19 18.23
C GLY A 125 9.26 -8.45 19.12
N LYS A 126 9.99 -7.49 18.55
CA LYS A 126 11.02 -6.69 19.24
C LYS A 126 10.62 -5.24 19.46
N THR A 127 9.64 -4.72 18.70
CA THR A 127 9.18 -3.32 18.83
C THR A 127 8.75 -2.95 20.25
N THR A 128 8.05 -3.85 20.95
CA THR A 128 7.64 -3.60 22.34
C THR A 128 8.83 -3.47 23.30
N ARG A 129 9.88 -4.27 23.10
CA ARG A 129 11.11 -4.17 23.89
C ARG A 129 11.83 -2.86 23.59
N ALA A 130 11.99 -2.51 22.31
CA ALA A 130 12.60 -1.24 21.90
C ALA A 130 11.85 -0.02 22.46
N TYR A 131 10.52 -0.10 22.54
CA TYR A 131 9.71 0.93 23.18
C TYR A 131 10.02 1.06 24.68
N TRP A 132 10.17 -0.05 25.40
CA TRP A 132 10.54 0.02 26.81
C TRP A 132 11.93 0.61 27.02
N GLU A 133 12.89 0.26 26.17
CA GLU A 133 14.25 0.81 26.17
C GLU A 133 14.24 2.31 25.92
N ALA A 134 13.51 2.79 24.90
CA ALA A 134 13.34 4.22 24.67
C ALA A 134 12.66 4.95 25.85
N CYS A 135 11.73 4.29 26.56
CA CYS A 135 11.12 4.85 27.77
C CYS A 135 12.07 4.89 28.97
N SER A 136 13.12 4.06 29.02
CA SER A 136 14.02 4.03 30.18
C SER A 136 14.91 5.27 30.30
N GLU A 137 15.06 6.03 29.20
CA GLU A 137 15.66 7.38 29.20
C GLU A 137 14.90 8.36 30.13
N TYR A 138 13.61 8.12 30.37
CA TYR A 138 12.75 8.96 31.20
C TYR A 138 12.62 8.44 32.63
N SER A 139 12.89 7.15 32.86
CA SER A 139 12.74 6.51 34.17
C SER A 139 13.71 5.35 34.35
N SER A 140 14.72 5.55 35.21
CA SER A 140 15.70 4.51 35.56
C SER A 140 15.08 3.31 36.28
N GLU A 141 13.85 3.42 36.80
CA GLU A 141 13.12 2.28 37.36
C GLU A 141 12.91 1.17 36.33
N LEU A 142 12.86 1.52 35.03
CA LEU A 142 12.61 0.58 33.94
C LEU A 142 13.80 -0.32 33.64
N ASP A 143 15.04 0.15 33.81
CA ASP A 143 16.26 -0.59 33.41
C ASP A 143 16.35 -1.97 34.07
N GLY A 144 16.08 -2.02 35.38
CA GLY A 144 16.07 -3.27 36.14
C GLY A 144 14.99 -4.24 35.67
N LEU A 145 13.80 -3.71 35.36
CA LEU A 145 12.66 -4.50 34.89
C LEU A 145 12.90 -5.07 33.48
N ILE A 146 13.41 -4.24 32.57
CA ILE A 146 13.76 -4.64 31.21
C ILE A 146 14.85 -5.72 31.25
N CYS A 147 15.92 -5.49 32.02
CA CYS A 147 17.00 -6.46 32.20
C CYS A 147 16.49 -7.80 32.73
N TYR A 148 15.59 -7.79 33.72
CA TYR A 148 14.98 -9.00 34.26
C TYR A 148 14.11 -9.73 33.23
N TRP A 149 13.31 -8.97 32.48
CA TRP A 149 12.46 -9.53 31.44
C TRP A 149 13.27 -10.17 30.30
N ASP A 150 14.38 -9.55 29.91
CA ASP A 150 15.26 -10.06 28.87
C ASP A 150 15.84 -11.43 29.22
N ILE A 151 16.35 -11.56 30.46
CA ILE A 151 16.91 -12.82 30.94
C ILE A 151 15.83 -13.89 31.05
N LEU A 152 14.59 -13.53 31.40
CA LEU A 152 13.46 -14.45 31.39
C LEU A 152 13.08 -14.95 29.99
N LYS A 153 13.22 -14.10 28.96
CA LYS A 153 12.85 -14.43 27.57
C LYS A 153 13.98 -15.08 26.80
N ASP A 154 15.22 -14.95 27.27
CA ASP A 154 16.38 -15.61 26.71
C ASP A 154 16.35 -17.12 26.99
N LYS A 155 15.78 -17.86 26.02
CA LYS A 155 15.68 -19.32 26.07
C LYS A 155 17.04 -20.03 25.91
N SER A 156 18.10 -19.30 25.55
CA SER A 156 19.43 -19.89 25.33
C SER A 156 20.20 -20.15 26.63
N LYS A 157 19.84 -19.46 27.73
CA LYS A 157 20.60 -19.47 29.00
C LYS A 157 20.14 -20.49 30.05
N GLY A 158 19.18 -21.36 29.75
CA GLY A 158 18.64 -22.29 30.75
C GLY A 158 17.97 -21.56 31.93
N VAL A 159 17.99 -22.15 33.14
CA VAL A 159 17.50 -21.46 34.35
C VAL A 159 18.57 -20.48 34.82
N ALA A 160 18.48 -19.23 34.37
CA ALA A 160 19.35 -18.15 34.83
C ALA A 160 19.02 -17.74 36.28
N ASP A 161 20.04 -17.49 37.09
CA ASP A 161 19.85 -16.94 38.44
C ASP A 161 19.51 -15.44 38.35
N LEU A 162 18.27 -15.11 38.68
CA LEU A 162 17.72 -13.75 38.63
C LEU A 162 17.82 -13.02 39.97
N SER A 163 18.26 -13.70 41.04
CA SER A 163 18.37 -13.13 42.39
C SER A 163 19.29 -11.91 42.52
N PRO A 164 20.36 -11.74 41.70
CA PRO A 164 21.23 -10.57 41.81
C PRO A 164 20.62 -9.28 41.23
N ILE A 165 19.60 -9.38 40.37
CA ILE A 165 19.11 -8.22 39.60
C ILE A 165 18.44 -7.18 40.51
N PRO A 166 17.50 -7.54 41.41
CA PRO A 166 16.92 -6.58 42.33
C PRO A 166 17.92 -5.92 43.30
N LEU A 167 19.05 -6.58 43.54
CA LEU A 167 20.13 -6.06 44.36
C LEU A 167 21.07 -5.11 43.62
N ARG A 168 21.01 -5.06 42.28
CA ARG A 168 21.83 -4.17 41.44
C ARG A 168 21.06 -2.94 41.00
N TYR A 169 19.76 -3.08 40.78
CA TYR A 169 18.87 -2.00 40.35
C TYR A 169 18.04 -1.51 41.53
N HIS A 170 18.63 -0.65 42.35
CA HIS A 170 18.02 -0.12 43.59
C HIS A 170 16.92 0.90 43.34
N ASP A 171 16.94 1.57 42.20
CA ASP A 171 15.95 2.59 41.85
C ASP A 171 14.59 1.97 41.53
N THR A 172 14.58 0.74 40.99
CA THR A 172 13.36 0.00 40.68
C THR A 172 12.64 -0.46 41.95
N ASP A 173 11.36 -0.08 42.11
CA ASP A 173 10.51 -0.61 43.20
C ASP A 173 10.03 -2.04 42.91
N TRP A 174 10.89 -3.01 43.23
CA TRP A 174 10.59 -4.45 43.17
C TRP A 174 9.50 -4.89 44.15
N GLY A 175 9.24 -4.11 45.20
CA GLY A 175 8.23 -4.39 46.23
C GLY A 175 6.81 -4.20 45.71
N ALA A 176 6.62 -3.34 44.70
CA ALA A 176 5.35 -3.14 44.01
C ALA A 176 4.93 -4.34 43.14
N ILE A 177 5.80 -5.34 42.94
CA ILE A 177 5.54 -6.49 42.08
C ILE A 177 5.21 -7.72 42.92
N LYS A 178 4.16 -8.44 42.54
CA LYS A 178 3.79 -9.68 43.21
C LYS A 178 4.79 -10.80 42.89
N ALA A 179 5.67 -11.10 43.85
CA ALA A 179 6.61 -12.22 43.78
C ALA A 179 5.91 -13.59 43.90
N LYS A 180 6.53 -14.62 43.33
CA LYS A 180 6.19 -16.02 43.59
C LYS A 180 6.67 -16.46 44.98
N LYS A 181 6.29 -17.67 45.38
CA LYS A 181 6.73 -18.30 46.65
C LYS A 181 8.26 -18.44 46.77
N ASP A 182 8.96 -18.52 45.63
CA ASP A 182 10.42 -18.63 45.55
C ASP A 182 11.14 -17.28 45.51
N GLY A 183 10.40 -16.16 45.61
CA GLY A 183 10.95 -14.80 45.52
C GLY A 183 11.20 -14.30 44.09
N SER A 184 10.98 -15.12 43.05
CA SER A 184 11.11 -14.71 41.65
C SER A 184 9.85 -14.02 41.11
N TYR A 185 10.00 -13.30 40.00
CA TYR A 185 8.90 -12.62 39.31
C TYR A 185 8.57 -13.32 37.99
N THR A 186 7.31 -13.29 37.59
CA THR A 186 6.89 -13.79 36.26
C THR A 186 7.10 -12.73 35.19
N ALA A 187 7.36 -13.14 33.95
CA ALA A 187 7.44 -12.21 32.82
C ALA A 187 6.22 -11.29 32.74
N LYS A 188 5.01 -11.85 32.91
CA LYS A 188 3.76 -11.07 32.89
C LYS A 188 3.65 -10.05 34.02
N ALA A 189 4.18 -10.36 35.21
CA ALA A 189 4.18 -9.42 36.33
C ALA A 189 5.15 -8.26 36.10
N ILE A 190 6.32 -8.56 35.51
CA ILE A 190 7.30 -7.54 35.09
C ILE A 190 6.73 -6.68 33.96
N GLU A 191 6.18 -7.29 32.90
CA GLU A 191 5.49 -6.61 31.80
C GLU A 191 4.42 -5.66 32.34
N GLY A 192 3.57 -6.13 33.27
CA GLY A 192 2.55 -5.29 33.89
C GLY A 192 3.11 -4.10 34.66
N ARG A 193 4.21 -4.27 35.41
CA ARG A 193 4.85 -3.15 36.12
C ARG A 193 5.47 -2.15 35.16
N ILE A 194 6.15 -2.61 34.10
CA ILE A 194 6.70 -1.76 33.04
C ILE A 194 5.57 -0.92 32.42
N SER A 195 4.44 -1.54 32.06
CA SER A 195 3.29 -0.83 31.49
C SER A 195 2.76 0.26 32.45
N THR A 196 2.60 -0.05 33.74
CA THR A 196 2.14 0.95 34.73
C THR A 196 3.11 2.12 34.89
N LEU A 197 4.41 1.85 34.85
CA LEU A 197 5.41 2.91 34.93
C LEU A 197 5.39 3.79 33.68
N ILE A 198 5.34 3.18 32.50
CA ILE A 198 5.28 3.90 31.21
C ILE A 198 4.03 4.77 31.09
N GLU A 199 2.88 4.33 31.60
CA GLU A 199 1.65 5.13 31.61
C GLU A 199 1.76 6.44 32.41
N ALA A 200 2.67 6.48 33.40
CA ALA A 200 2.92 7.66 34.22
C ALA A 200 4.00 8.59 33.66
N ILE A 201 4.69 8.19 32.57
CA ILE A 201 5.73 8.98 31.94
C ILE A 201 5.09 10.00 30.98
N ASP A 202 5.52 11.25 31.11
CA ASP A 202 5.25 12.30 30.13
C ASP A 202 6.32 12.23 29.04
N LEU A 203 5.94 11.70 27.88
CA LEU A 203 6.85 11.47 26.75
C LEU A 203 6.88 12.73 25.88
N ASP A 204 8.08 13.12 25.45
CA ASP A 204 8.23 14.15 24.44
C ASP A 204 7.63 13.70 23.10
N GLU A 205 6.89 14.56 22.42
CA GLU A 205 6.12 14.22 21.21
C GLU A 205 7.02 13.80 20.04
N GLU A 206 8.24 14.35 19.97
CA GLU A 206 9.21 14.05 18.91
C GLU A 206 10.11 12.85 19.25
N SER A 207 10.06 12.36 20.48
CA SER A 207 10.91 11.26 20.95
C SER A 207 10.65 9.94 20.22
N LEU A 208 11.70 9.10 20.18
CA LEU A 208 11.60 7.73 19.69
C LEU A 208 10.52 6.93 20.45
N ALA A 209 10.40 7.15 21.76
CA ALA A 209 9.39 6.48 22.60
C ALA A 209 7.96 6.80 22.13
N SER A 210 7.64 8.07 21.89
CA SER A 210 6.33 8.49 21.36
C SER A 210 6.03 7.91 19.99
N ARG A 211 7.01 7.95 19.07
CA ARG A 211 6.87 7.38 17.72
C ARG A 211 6.68 5.85 17.77
N LEU A 212 7.43 5.14 18.62
CA LEU A 212 7.28 3.70 18.83
C LEU A 212 5.91 3.33 19.40
N LYS A 213 5.37 4.14 20.33
CA LYS A 213 4.01 3.94 20.89
C LYS A 213 2.94 3.98 19.80
N ILE A 214 3.00 4.97 18.90
CA ILE A 214 2.08 5.11 17.77
C ILE A 214 2.16 3.88 16.86
N VAL A 215 3.38 3.47 16.51
CA VAL A 215 3.62 2.36 15.58
C VAL A 215 3.20 1.02 16.16
N ILE A 216 3.42 0.79 17.45
CA ILE A 216 2.89 -0.40 18.14
C ILE A 216 1.35 -0.43 18.02
N GLY A 217 0.68 0.70 18.25
CA GLY A 217 -0.76 0.83 18.06
C GLY A 217 -1.20 0.56 16.62
N ALA A 218 -0.46 1.07 15.63
CA ALA A 218 -0.71 0.83 14.21
C ALA A 218 -0.55 -0.66 13.84
N ILE A 219 0.49 -1.33 14.35
CA ILE A 219 0.73 -2.78 14.15
C ILE A 219 -0.42 -3.60 14.74
N GLU A 220 -0.86 -3.30 15.96
CA GLU A 220 -1.96 -4.00 16.62
C GLU A 220 -3.30 -3.78 15.90
N THR A 221 -3.59 -2.53 15.52
CA THR A 221 -4.77 -2.16 14.74
C THR A 221 -4.78 -2.89 13.40
N THR A 222 -3.67 -2.88 12.66
CA THR A 222 -3.50 -3.60 11.39
C THR A 222 -3.75 -5.09 11.56
N LYS A 223 -3.20 -5.69 12.62
CA LYS A 223 -3.38 -7.12 12.90
C LYS A 223 -4.83 -7.47 13.18
N GLN A 224 -5.54 -6.61 13.92
CA GLN A 224 -6.95 -6.82 14.23
C GLN A 224 -7.82 -6.60 12.98
N ALA A 225 -7.61 -5.49 12.26
CA ALA A 225 -8.31 -5.20 11.00
C ALA A 225 -8.12 -6.31 9.95
N LYS A 226 -6.92 -6.90 9.84
CA LYS A 226 -6.65 -8.07 8.96
C LYS A 226 -7.45 -9.32 9.36
N LYS A 227 -7.78 -9.50 10.64
CA LYS A 227 -8.67 -10.59 11.08
C LYS A 227 -10.12 -10.27 10.75
N ASP A 228 -10.55 -9.05 11.06
CA ASP A 228 -11.92 -8.60 10.85
C ASP A 228 -12.27 -8.56 9.36
N LEU A 229 -11.30 -8.20 8.51
CA LEU A 229 -11.46 -8.24 7.05
C LEU A 229 -11.72 -9.65 6.54
N LYS A 230 -11.02 -10.66 7.06
CA LYS A 230 -11.27 -12.07 6.68
C LYS A 230 -12.68 -12.52 7.07
N VAL A 231 -13.16 -12.06 8.23
CA VAL A 231 -14.53 -12.35 8.68
C VAL A 231 -15.53 -11.62 7.78
N ALA A 232 -15.34 -10.33 7.54
CA ALA A 232 -16.22 -9.52 6.69
C ALA A 232 -16.27 -10.02 5.23
N GLN A 233 -15.14 -10.43 4.65
CA GLN A 233 -15.09 -10.99 3.29
C GLN A 233 -15.84 -12.33 3.22
N LYS A 234 -15.71 -13.18 4.25
CA LYS A 234 -16.48 -14.42 4.34
C LYS A 234 -17.97 -14.14 4.48
N GLU A 235 -18.36 -13.25 5.40
CA GLU A 235 -19.75 -12.81 5.57
C GLU A 235 -20.32 -12.27 4.27
N LEU A 236 -19.61 -11.38 3.58
CA LEU A 236 -20.00 -10.83 2.27
C LEU A 236 -20.21 -11.94 1.24
N THR A 237 -19.30 -12.92 1.16
CA THR A 237 -19.40 -14.06 0.23
C THR A 237 -20.63 -14.92 0.54
N ASP A 238 -20.83 -15.25 1.81
CA ASP A 238 -21.95 -16.07 2.28
C ASP A 238 -23.29 -15.35 1.99
N SER A 239 -23.39 -14.07 2.36
CA SER A 239 -24.56 -13.22 2.07
C SER A 239 -24.83 -13.06 0.58
N THR A 240 -23.79 -12.93 -0.25
CA THR A 240 -23.94 -12.84 -1.72
C THR A 240 -24.51 -14.14 -2.28
N SER A 241 -23.99 -15.28 -1.83
CA SER A 241 -24.49 -16.59 -2.23
C SER A 241 -25.96 -16.77 -1.84
N ASP A 242 -26.33 -16.40 -0.62
CA ASP A 242 -27.69 -16.53 -0.13
C ASP A 242 -28.65 -15.57 -0.85
N TYR A 243 -28.18 -14.35 -1.19
CA TYR A 243 -28.93 -13.41 -2.00
C TYR A 243 -29.20 -13.96 -3.41
N ILE A 244 -28.17 -14.47 -4.10
CA ILE A 244 -28.33 -15.06 -5.44
C ILE A 244 -29.30 -16.24 -5.42
N LYS A 245 -29.32 -17.04 -4.35
CA LYS A 245 -30.27 -18.16 -4.20
C LYS A 245 -31.72 -17.74 -3.95
N ALA A 246 -31.95 -16.48 -3.59
CA ALA A 246 -33.28 -15.95 -3.25
C ALA A 246 -33.71 -14.79 -4.18
N ILE A 247 -32.87 -14.39 -5.14
CA ILE A 247 -33.08 -13.23 -6.00
C ILE A 247 -34.33 -13.42 -6.88
N ASP A 248 -35.12 -12.36 -7.03
CA ASP A 248 -36.26 -12.42 -7.94
C ASP A 248 -35.86 -12.09 -9.40
N SER A 249 -36.79 -12.33 -10.33
CA SER A 249 -36.54 -12.10 -11.75
C SER A 249 -36.26 -10.63 -12.10
N GLN A 250 -36.88 -9.67 -11.41
CA GLN A 250 -36.67 -8.23 -11.68
C GLN A 250 -35.30 -7.79 -11.19
N GLU A 251 -34.92 -8.20 -9.99
CA GLU A 251 -33.60 -7.96 -9.43
C GLU A 251 -32.52 -8.62 -10.30
N ALA A 252 -32.71 -9.86 -10.74
CA ALA A 252 -31.78 -10.54 -11.64
C ALA A 252 -31.64 -9.80 -12.99
N ILE A 253 -32.73 -9.28 -13.56
CA ILE A 253 -32.69 -8.46 -14.77
C ILE A 253 -31.86 -7.19 -14.53
N SER A 254 -31.97 -6.56 -13.36
CA SER A 254 -31.15 -5.37 -13.05
C SER A 254 -29.65 -5.68 -12.98
N VAL A 255 -29.29 -6.87 -12.47
CA VAL A 255 -27.90 -7.35 -12.48
C VAL A 255 -27.43 -7.58 -13.93
N LEU A 256 -28.26 -8.21 -14.76
CA LEU A 256 -27.95 -8.45 -16.17
C LEU A 256 -27.82 -7.16 -16.97
N ASP A 257 -28.70 -6.18 -16.73
CA ASP A 257 -28.62 -4.84 -17.33
C ASP A 257 -27.29 -4.14 -16.96
N ALA A 258 -26.92 -4.20 -15.69
CA ALA A 258 -25.63 -3.69 -15.22
C ALA A 258 -24.45 -4.43 -15.86
N LYS A 259 -24.51 -5.77 -15.96
CA LYS A 259 -23.45 -6.63 -16.53
C LYS A 259 -23.28 -6.41 -18.03
N TRP A 260 -24.38 -6.24 -18.76
CA TRP A 260 -24.37 -6.27 -20.23
C TRP A 260 -24.46 -4.86 -20.82
N ALA A 261 -25.56 -4.14 -20.56
CA ALA A 261 -25.86 -2.88 -21.22
C ALA A 261 -25.03 -1.74 -20.64
N GLN A 262 -25.01 -1.60 -19.31
CA GLN A 262 -24.27 -0.52 -18.65
C GLN A 262 -22.75 -0.70 -18.80
N ALA A 263 -22.25 -1.93 -18.65
CA ALA A 263 -20.83 -2.22 -18.87
C ALA A 263 -20.38 -1.91 -20.31
N LEU A 264 -21.19 -2.27 -21.31
CA LEU A 264 -20.90 -1.92 -22.71
C LEU A 264 -20.96 -0.40 -22.94
N GLY A 265 -21.95 0.28 -22.36
CA GLY A 265 -22.07 1.74 -22.42
C GLY A 265 -20.84 2.44 -21.84
N ALA A 266 -20.37 2.00 -20.67
CA ALA A 266 -19.19 2.54 -20.02
C ALA A 266 -17.92 2.40 -20.88
N LYS A 267 -17.74 1.25 -21.54
CA LYS A 267 -16.63 1.04 -22.48
C LYS A 267 -16.65 2.01 -23.66
N PHE A 268 -17.83 2.27 -24.23
CA PHE A 268 -17.96 3.26 -25.31
C PHE A 268 -17.70 4.70 -24.83
N GLU A 269 -18.16 5.04 -23.63
CA GLU A 269 -17.84 6.33 -23.01
C GLU A 269 -16.34 6.49 -22.78
N GLU A 270 -15.65 5.46 -22.30
CA GLU A 270 -14.20 5.45 -22.12
C GLU A 270 -13.46 5.64 -23.46
N LEU A 271 -13.92 4.98 -24.51
CA LEU A 271 -13.34 5.09 -25.85
C LEU A 271 -13.54 6.51 -26.44
N ALA A 272 -14.71 7.11 -26.22
CA ALA A 272 -14.96 8.50 -26.59
C ALA A 272 -14.06 9.46 -25.79
N ASN A 273 -13.95 9.27 -24.47
CA ASN A 273 -13.14 10.10 -23.60
C ASN A 273 -11.65 10.03 -23.92
N SER A 274 -11.12 8.83 -24.20
CA SER A 274 -9.71 8.64 -24.59
C SER A 274 -9.37 9.35 -25.91
N SER A 275 -10.31 9.36 -26.86
CA SER A 275 -10.18 10.10 -28.12
C SER A 275 -10.10 11.61 -27.87
N ILE A 276 -10.91 12.14 -26.94
CA ILE A 276 -10.90 13.55 -26.55
C ILE A 276 -9.60 13.91 -25.84
N GLU A 277 -9.14 13.10 -24.88
CA GLU A 277 -7.88 13.34 -24.16
C GLU A 277 -6.66 13.26 -25.09
N THR A 278 -6.69 12.36 -26.08
CA THR A 278 -5.65 12.30 -27.13
C THR A 278 -5.62 13.59 -27.94
N LEU A 279 -6.78 14.07 -28.40
CA LEU A 279 -6.87 15.32 -29.15
C LEU A 279 -6.38 16.51 -28.30
N LYS A 280 -6.79 16.58 -27.03
CA LYS A 280 -6.35 17.61 -26.09
C LYS A 280 -4.83 17.59 -25.89
N SER A 281 -4.23 16.41 -25.79
CA SER A 281 -2.77 16.25 -25.71
C SER A 281 -2.08 16.74 -26.99
N GLN A 282 -2.61 16.39 -28.17
CA GLN A 282 -2.09 16.83 -29.46
C GLN A 282 -2.20 18.35 -29.63
N VAL A 283 -3.32 18.96 -29.25
CA VAL A 283 -3.51 20.42 -29.28
C VAL A 283 -2.54 21.12 -28.33
N LYS A 284 -2.35 20.60 -27.11
CA LYS A 284 -1.34 21.13 -26.17
C LYS A 284 0.07 21.02 -26.74
N SER A 285 0.42 19.88 -27.32
CA SER A 285 1.72 19.67 -27.98
C SER A 285 1.94 20.65 -29.13
N LEU A 286 0.91 20.88 -29.95
CA LEU A 286 0.95 21.83 -31.05
C LEU A 286 1.10 23.28 -30.55
N ALA A 287 0.33 23.66 -29.53
CA ALA A 287 0.44 24.97 -28.90
C ALA A 287 1.84 25.18 -28.32
N ASN A 288 2.41 24.20 -27.63
CA ASN A 288 3.77 24.25 -27.11
C ASN A 288 4.81 24.38 -28.23
N ARG A 289 4.61 23.67 -29.35
CA ARG A 289 5.53 23.74 -30.51
C ARG A 289 5.57 25.13 -31.14
N TYR A 290 4.46 25.86 -31.14
CA TYR A 290 4.38 27.21 -31.72
C TYR A 290 4.43 28.33 -30.66
N ALA A 291 4.61 28.00 -29.38
CA ALA A 291 4.75 28.98 -28.31
C ALA A 291 6.07 29.75 -28.39
N VAL A 292 7.12 29.15 -28.97
CA VAL A 292 8.37 29.83 -29.29
C VAL A 292 8.28 30.32 -30.73
N THR A 293 8.22 31.64 -30.92
CA THR A 293 8.15 32.24 -32.25
C THR A 293 9.54 32.29 -32.91
N LEU A 294 9.58 32.44 -34.24
CA LEU A 294 10.86 32.66 -34.95
C LEU A 294 11.59 33.89 -34.39
N LYS A 295 10.85 34.93 -33.99
CA LYS A 295 11.39 36.12 -33.34
C LYS A 295 12.05 35.78 -32.00
N ASP A 296 11.44 34.93 -31.18
CA ASP A 296 12.03 34.48 -29.91
C ASP A 296 13.29 33.63 -30.14
N VAL A 297 13.32 32.83 -31.21
CA VAL A 297 14.51 32.08 -31.62
C VAL A 297 15.62 33.03 -32.08
N ASP A 298 15.31 34.03 -32.91
CA ASP A 298 16.27 35.01 -33.40
C ASP A 298 16.82 35.88 -32.26
N GLU A 299 15.96 36.30 -31.32
CA GLU A 299 16.37 37.04 -30.12
C GLU A 299 17.27 36.20 -29.21
N ASN A 300 16.98 34.91 -29.04
CA ASN A 300 17.85 33.99 -28.30
C ASN A 300 19.19 33.79 -29.01
N ILE A 301 19.20 33.59 -30.32
CA ILE A 301 20.44 33.47 -31.10
C ILE A 301 21.28 34.74 -30.94
N ALA A 302 20.67 35.92 -31.06
CA ALA A 302 21.37 37.19 -30.89
C ALA A 302 21.95 37.33 -29.46
N THR A 303 21.14 37.00 -28.44
CA THR A 303 21.56 37.08 -27.03
C THR A 303 22.71 36.12 -26.73
N THR A 304 22.56 34.84 -27.08
CA THR A 304 23.60 33.81 -26.86
C THR A 304 24.87 34.09 -27.66
N SER A 305 24.74 34.61 -28.90
CA SER A 305 25.91 35.00 -29.70
C SER A 305 26.66 36.17 -29.07
N ALA A 306 25.94 37.18 -28.56
CA ALA A 306 26.54 38.30 -27.85
C ALA A 306 27.27 37.86 -26.56
N GLU A 307 26.66 36.95 -25.78
CA GLU A 307 27.28 36.35 -24.60
C GLU A 307 28.55 35.57 -24.96
N LEU A 308 28.51 34.75 -26.01
CA LEU A 308 29.65 33.97 -26.48
C LEU A 308 30.79 34.86 -26.99
N VAL A 309 30.47 35.92 -27.75
CA VAL A 309 31.43 36.95 -28.17
C VAL A 309 32.04 37.66 -26.96
N GLY A 310 31.25 37.91 -25.92
CA GLY A 310 31.70 38.43 -24.63
C GLY A 310 32.71 37.51 -23.95
N MET A 311 32.40 36.21 -23.85
CA MET A 311 33.30 35.18 -23.30
C MET A 311 34.59 35.05 -24.11
N LEU A 312 34.51 35.03 -25.45
CA LEU A 312 35.67 35.02 -26.33
C LEU A 312 36.58 36.24 -26.12
N GLY A 313 36.00 37.42 -25.84
CA GLY A 313 36.77 38.64 -25.53
C GLY A 313 37.60 38.56 -24.23
N GLN A 314 37.24 37.67 -23.32
CA GLN A 314 37.95 37.44 -22.06
C GLN A 314 39.14 36.48 -22.22
N LEU A 315 39.21 35.73 -23.33
CA LEU A 315 40.34 34.85 -23.61
C LEU A 315 41.59 35.65 -23.99
N ARG A 316 42.76 35.07 -23.68
CA ARG A 316 44.09 35.61 -23.96
C ARG A 316 44.97 34.49 -24.51
N GLY A 317 45.72 34.75 -25.57
CA GLY A 317 46.59 33.78 -26.23
C GLY A 317 47.77 34.46 -26.93
N ASN A 318 48.49 33.71 -27.77
CA ASN A 318 49.54 34.27 -28.62
C ASN A 318 48.92 35.10 -29.77
N GLU A 319 49.76 35.74 -30.59
CA GLU A 319 49.30 36.62 -31.67
C GLU A 319 48.40 35.91 -32.70
N PHE A 320 48.69 34.64 -33.01
CA PHE A 320 47.86 33.83 -33.91
C PHE A 320 46.51 33.47 -33.26
N ASP A 321 46.51 33.10 -31.98
CA ASP A 321 45.29 32.78 -31.24
C ASP A 321 44.36 34.01 -31.13
N MET A 322 44.95 35.18 -30.85
CA MET A 322 44.19 36.43 -30.77
C MET A 322 43.61 36.86 -32.13
N ALA A 323 44.33 36.59 -33.23
CA ALA A 323 43.81 36.81 -34.58
C ALA A 323 42.64 35.85 -34.89
N GLY A 324 42.74 34.57 -34.50
CA GLY A 324 41.66 33.60 -34.68
C GLY A 324 40.41 33.92 -33.83
N ILE A 325 40.61 34.40 -32.60
CA ILE A 325 39.51 34.87 -31.74
C ILE A 325 38.82 36.09 -32.34
N ALA A 326 39.56 37.01 -32.96
CA ALA A 326 38.98 38.17 -33.62
C ALA A 326 38.08 37.78 -34.80
N GLU A 327 38.58 36.93 -35.71
CA GLU A 327 37.80 36.40 -36.84
C GLU A 327 36.55 35.64 -36.40
N LEU A 328 36.66 34.82 -35.35
CA LEU A 328 35.52 34.07 -34.81
C LEU A 328 34.47 34.99 -34.18
N LYS A 329 34.89 36.10 -33.56
CA LYS A 329 33.98 37.10 -33.02
C LYS A 329 33.25 37.86 -34.12
N ASP A 330 33.91 38.18 -35.23
CA ASP A 330 33.27 38.84 -36.38
C ASP A 330 32.22 37.92 -37.02
N LEU A 331 32.55 36.64 -37.22
CA LEU A 331 31.65 35.66 -37.82
C LEU A 331 30.40 35.41 -36.98
N LEU A 332 30.50 35.45 -35.65
CA LEU A 332 29.38 35.25 -34.71
C LEU A 332 28.63 36.53 -34.36
N GLY A 333 29.29 37.70 -34.44
CA GLY A 333 28.73 39.01 -34.12
C GLY A 333 27.85 39.60 -35.23
N GLY A 334 27.99 39.10 -36.47
CA GLY A 334 27.10 39.45 -37.57
C GLY A 334 27.23 40.89 -38.07
N GLU A 335 28.45 41.44 -38.10
CA GLU A 335 28.80 42.61 -38.92
C GLU A 335 29.58 42.22 -40.17
#